data_AF-A0A8H6KBE6-F1
#
_entry.id   AF-A0A8H6KBE6-F1
#
_cell.length_a   1.000
_cell.length_b   1.000
_cell.length_c   1.000
_cell.angle_alpha   90.00
_cell.angle_beta   90.00
_cell.angle_gamma   90.00
#
_symmetry.space_group_name_H-M   'P 1'
#
loop_
_entity.id
_entity.type
_entity.pdbx_description
1 polymer ?
#
loop_
_entity_poly.entity_id
_entity_poly.type
_entity_poly.pdbx_seq_one_letter_code
_entity_poly.pdbx_strand_id
1 'polypeptide(L)'
;MMGQIYLRAQEVVVWLGVKYQAYVDKLARISAGQRSLLGFGRDKRRQISAASQHDKSMEIEREMVKTLVADGYWDRLWVVQEVSLNDKKRVCFGNQALGWDDFIRMVAKHSSNNDDGPRRLDRHLKERSSGSHTLRRLLIDHHHAQCQDKRDKIYGLVGLASDGNGFPIDYRKSLMDVWVDTMEFMNSRNLFSNGRETEVVEMGGLVKSLLMDPYTSPLQQLLRPFVPRPDPRLIIQTRPEDAGNAQAFLFKAYILGVIHSIGPSTTEVISNPARAQQWSGTINNAFRDDLASARQEDTKLLSTIRTLGDRKVSTMCSSQMGLFRWRAYPLNSTTRKGPFSTFFPARYTEGNEALESKPRSGAPGDAYLYQLSAGPGHKVPRKLGIASSQALPGDLVCWVQGVRRAVVVRMYKPQDRHADSMLQVFGTALVTDDVVGTQEDTVERCRLGGYEETMLKLDPRTIFTLLS
;
A
#
# COMPACT_ATOMS: atom_id res chain seq x y z
N MET A 1 -0.28 6.42 26.10
CA MET A 1 -0.07 5.72 27.38
C MET A 1 1.38 5.27 27.55
N MET A 2 1.93 4.41 26.69
CA MET A 2 3.34 3.97 26.79
C MET A 2 4.36 5.11 26.74
N GLY A 3 4.20 6.08 25.84
CA GLY A 3 5.14 7.20 25.78
C GLY A 3 5.21 8.06 27.06
N GLN A 4 4.10 8.21 27.79
CA GLN A 4 4.11 8.98 29.03
C GLN A 4 4.86 8.26 30.16
N ILE A 5 4.92 6.92 30.12
CA ILE A 5 5.64 6.12 31.13
C ILE A 5 7.14 6.37 30.99
N TYR A 6 7.69 6.23 29.77
CA TYR A 6 9.12 6.43 29.53
C TYR A 6 9.55 7.89 29.68
N LEU A 7 8.67 8.84 29.31
CA LEU A 7 8.91 10.27 29.53
C LEU A 7 9.04 10.61 31.04
N ARG A 8 8.28 9.94 31.90
CA ARG A 8 8.29 10.19 33.36
C ARG A 8 9.31 9.34 34.12
N ALA A 9 9.97 8.39 33.47
CA ALA A 9 10.99 7.58 34.13
C ALA A 9 12.17 8.46 34.58
N GLN A 10 12.86 8.06 35.65
CA GLN A 10 14.08 8.77 36.08
C GLN A 10 15.31 8.38 35.25
N GLU A 11 15.30 7.14 34.74
CA GLU A 11 16.33 6.58 33.88
C GLU A 11 15.74 5.40 33.10
N VAL A 12 16.17 5.23 31.85
CA VAL A 12 15.84 4.07 31.03
C VAL A 12 17.06 3.16 30.94
N VAL A 13 16.90 1.92 31.40
CA VAL A 13 17.95 0.90 31.36
C VAL A 13 17.62 -0.12 30.28
N VAL A 14 18.47 -0.18 29.25
CA VAL A 14 18.40 -1.16 28.16
C VAL A 14 19.24 -2.37 28.53
N TRP A 15 18.62 -3.52 28.77
CA TRP A 15 19.32 -4.76 29.13
C TRP A 15 19.37 -5.73 27.95
N LEU A 16 20.55 -5.92 27.36
CA LEU A 16 20.77 -6.77 26.17
C LEU A 16 21.06 -8.23 26.50
N GLY A 17 21.23 -8.56 27.79
CA GLY A 17 21.36 -9.94 28.26
C GLY A 17 22.79 -10.40 28.59
N VAL A 18 22.86 -11.61 29.15
CA VAL A 18 24.10 -12.25 29.63
C VAL A 18 24.97 -12.85 28.53
N LYS A 19 24.47 -12.94 27.28
CA LYS A 19 25.21 -13.50 26.14
C LYS A 19 26.52 -12.77 25.84
N TYR A 20 26.64 -11.51 26.25
CA TYR A 20 27.85 -10.70 26.08
C TYR A 20 28.90 -10.94 27.18
N GLN A 21 28.56 -11.67 28.25
CA GLN A 21 29.46 -11.92 29.39
C GLN A 21 30.77 -12.57 28.94
N ALA A 22 30.73 -13.52 28.02
CA ALA A 22 31.92 -14.20 27.52
C ALA A 22 32.91 -13.24 26.84
N TYR A 23 32.42 -12.20 26.16
CA TYR A 23 33.27 -11.17 25.55
C TYR A 23 33.85 -10.24 26.62
N VAL A 24 33.01 -9.83 27.59
CA VAL A 24 33.45 -8.96 28.68
C VAL A 24 34.51 -9.64 29.55
N ASP A 25 34.33 -10.92 29.88
CA ASP A 25 35.31 -11.67 30.67
C ASP A 25 36.65 -11.82 29.94
N LYS A 26 36.61 -12.02 28.61
CA LYS A 26 37.82 -12.05 27.77
C LYS A 26 38.54 -10.69 27.79
N LEU A 27 37.82 -9.58 27.67
CA LEU A 27 38.37 -8.22 27.74
C LEU A 27 38.92 -7.90 29.14
N ALA A 28 38.24 -8.34 30.20
CA ALA A 28 38.67 -8.17 31.59
C ALA A 28 39.99 -8.93 31.85
N ARG A 29 40.14 -10.15 31.31
CA ARG A 29 41.38 -10.94 31.43
C ARG A 29 42.56 -10.28 30.72
N ILE A 30 42.35 -9.71 29.53
CA ILE A 30 43.40 -9.01 28.77
C ILE A 30 43.82 -7.72 29.49
N SER A 31 42.86 -6.93 29.98
CA SER A 31 43.14 -5.69 30.71
C SER A 31 43.82 -5.93 32.08
N ALA A 32 43.45 -7.00 32.80
CA ALA A 32 44.16 -7.44 34.00
C ALA A 32 45.61 -7.85 33.69
N GLY A 33 45.83 -8.57 32.58
CA GLY A 33 47.16 -8.90 32.08
C GLY A 33 48.00 -7.66 31.74
N GLN A 34 47.40 -6.62 31.17
CA GLN A 34 48.07 -5.34 30.89
C GLN A 34 48.43 -4.56 32.16
N ARG A 35 47.53 -4.48 33.16
CA ARG A 35 47.83 -3.82 34.44
C ARG A 35 48.98 -4.48 35.19
N SER A 36 49.07 -5.81 35.13
CA SER A 36 50.20 -6.56 35.71
C SER A 36 51.54 -6.29 34.99
N LEU A 37 51.52 -5.87 33.72
CA LEU A 37 52.72 -5.55 32.94
C LEU A 37 53.19 -4.09 33.11
N LEU A 38 52.30 -3.17 33.50
CA LEU A 38 52.60 -1.74 33.69
C LEU A 38 53.28 -1.41 35.03
N GLY A 39 53.26 -2.33 36.01
CA GLY A 39 53.80 -2.10 37.37
C GLY A 39 55.31 -2.27 37.55
N PHE A 40 56.07 -2.67 36.52
CA PHE A 40 57.52 -2.88 36.62
C PHE A 40 58.21 -2.45 35.30
N GLY A 41 59.30 -1.68 35.35
CA GLY A 41 60.38 -1.48 34.34
C GLY A 41 60.13 -1.44 32.81
N ARG A 42 60.71 -0.43 32.13
CA ARG A 42 60.73 -0.19 30.66
C ARG A 42 61.61 -1.19 29.89
N ASP A 43 61.02 -2.14 29.17
CA ASP A 43 61.71 -3.04 28.21
C ASP A 43 61.06 -3.06 26.81
N LYS A 44 61.87 -3.06 25.74
CA LYS A 44 61.40 -3.12 24.32
C LYS A 44 60.60 -4.38 24.00
N ARG A 45 60.93 -5.53 24.61
CA ARG A 45 60.20 -6.79 24.43
C ARG A 45 58.76 -6.72 24.99
N ARG A 46 58.51 -5.85 25.98
CA ARG A 46 57.17 -5.60 26.54
C ARG A 46 56.31 -4.68 25.69
N GLN A 47 56.89 -3.77 24.90
CA GLN A 47 56.13 -2.95 23.95
C GLN A 47 55.48 -3.82 22.86
N ILE A 48 56.18 -4.85 22.37
CA ILE A 48 55.66 -5.81 21.39
C ILE A 48 54.55 -6.70 22.02
N SER A 49 54.70 -7.11 23.28
CA SER A 49 53.64 -7.86 23.98
C SER A 49 52.42 -7.00 24.32
N ALA A 50 52.62 -5.71 24.64
CA ALA A 50 51.53 -4.78 24.90
C ALA A 50 50.77 -4.42 23.61
N ALA A 51 51.48 -4.20 22.49
CA ALA A 51 50.88 -3.99 21.18
C ALA A 51 50.07 -5.20 20.73
N SER A 52 50.64 -6.42 20.82
CA SER A 52 49.91 -7.65 20.45
C SER A 52 48.72 -7.97 21.37
N GLN A 53 48.75 -7.58 22.66
CA GLN A 53 47.59 -7.67 23.55
C GLN A 53 46.53 -6.59 23.24
N HIS A 54 46.95 -5.39 22.84
CA HIS A 54 46.05 -4.34 22.40
C HIS A 54 45.32 -4.73 21.11
N ASP A 55 46.02 -5.30 20.14
CA ASP A 55 45.43 -5.80 18.90
C ASP A 55 44.39 -6.91 19.16
N LYS A 56 44.71 -7.86 20.06
CA LYS A 56 43.76 -8.91 20.49
C LYS A 56 42.55 -8.34 21.24
N SER A 57 42.74 -7.32 22.08
CA SER A 57 41.63 -6.65 22.75
C SER A 57 40.71 -5.96 21.74
N MET A 58 41.29 -5.28 20.77
CA MET A 58 40.56 -4.57 19.71
C MET A 58 39.78 -5.54 18.81
N GLU A 59 40.32 -6.72 18.53
CA GLU A 59 39.63 -7.76 17.75
C GLU A 59 38.42 -8.34 18.50
N ILE A 60 38.56 -8.65 19.79
CA ILE A 60 37.45 -9.15 20.62
C ILE A 60 36.38 -8.08 20.80
N GLU A 61 36.77 -6.83 21.01
CA GLU A 61 35.84 -5.70 21.09
C GLU A 61 35.08 -5.52 19.77
N ARG A 62 35.76 -5.66 18.62
CA ARG A 62 35.14 -5.61 17.30
C ARG A 62 34.13 -6.75 17.09
N GLU A 63 34.45 -7.98 17.48
CA GLU A 63 33.50 -9.11 17.40
C GLU A 63 32.28 -8.92 18.31
N MET A 64 32.50 -8.41 19.52
CA MET A 64 31.43 -8.06 20.45
C MET A 64 30.52 -6.99 19.85
N VAL A 65 31.09 -5.91 19.29
CA VAL A 65 30.32 -4.83 18.65
C VAL A 65 29.54 -5.34 17.45
N LYS A 66 30.12 -6.20 16.59
CA LYS A 66 29.38 -6.85 15.49
C LYS A 66 28.13 -7.59 15.99
N THR A 67 28.27 -8.30 17.10
CA THR A 67 27.16 -9.06 17.71
C THR A 67 26.15 -8.16 18.43
N LEU A 68 26.59 -7.05 19.01
CA LEU A 68 25.72 -6.05 19.64
C LEU A 68 24.87 -5.30 18.61
N VAL A 69 25.49 -4.89 17.51
CA VAL A 69 24.83 -4.14 16.43
C VAL A 69 23.76 -4.97 15.74
N ALA A 70 24.01 -6.27 15.55
CA ALA A 70 23.09 -7.21 14.91
C ALA A 70 22.03 -7.79 15.87
N ASP A 71 21.92 -7.27 17.10
CA ASP A 71 20.91 -7.74 18.05
C ASP A 71 19.51 -7.34 17.59
N GLY A 72 18.61 -8.33 17.47
CA GLY A 72 17.20 -8.11 17.10
C GLY A 72 16.43 -7.21 18.08
N TYR A 73 16.99 -6.91 19.26
CA TYR A 73 16.49 -5.83 20.12
C TYR A 73 16.34 -4.51 19.36
N TRP A 74 17.33 -4.12 18.54
CA TRP A 74 17.33 -2.84 17.82
C TRP A 74 16.32 -2.77 16.68
N ASP A 75 15.80 -3.91 16.25
CA ASP A 75 14.80 -3.96 15.20
C ASP A 75 13.40 -3.69 15.74
N ARG A 76 13.17 -3.75 17.06
CA ARG A 76 11.86 -3.52 17.66
C ARG A 76 11.36 -2.10 17.45
N LEU A 77 10.13 -1.96 16.98
CA LEU A 77 9.49 -0.66 16.76
C LEU A 77 9.40 0.19 18.04
N TRP A 78 9.04 -0.44 19.15
CA TRP A 78 8.85 0.25 20.43
C TRP A 78 10.14 0.83 21.01
N VAL A 79 11.30 0.32 20.64
CA VAL A 79 12.60 0.78 21.17
C VAL A 79 12.82 2.26 20.87
N VAL A 80 12.27 2.79 19.76
CA VAL A 80 12.30 4.22 19.49
C VAL A 80 11.58 5.00 20.60
N GLN A 81 10.37 4.61 21.00
CA GLN A 81 9.69 5.27 22.12
C GLN A 81 10.43 5.06 23.45
N GLU A 82 10.80 3.81 23.75
CA GLU A 82 11.41 3.41 25.02
C GLU A 82 12.70 4.19 25.29
N VAL A 83 13.57 4.26 24.29
CA VAL A 83 14.87 4.89 24.41
C VAL A 83 14.74 6.40 24.17
N SER A 84 13.86 6.88 23.28
CA SER A 84 13.86 8.31 22.91
C SER A 84 13.23 9.26 23.90
N LEU A 85 12.37 8.78 24.79
CA LEU A 85 11.55 9.67 25.62
C LEU A 85 12.24 10.17 26.89
N ASN A 86 13.39 9.61 27.26
CA ASN A 86 14.10 9.94 28.49
C ASN A 86 15.54 10.42 28.23
N ASP A 87 15.98 11.52 28.83
CA ASP A 87 17.33 12.02 28.62
C ASP A 87 18.42 11.15 29.28
N LYS A 88 18.08 10.41 30.35
CA LYS A 88 19.01 9.52 31.05
C LYS A 88 18.82 8.08 30.59
N LYS A 89 19.81 7.58 29.85
CA LYS A 89 19.77 6.27 29.19
C LYS A 89 21.05 5.50 29.48
N ARG A 90 20.90 4.22 29.83
CA ARG A 90 22.03 3.31 30.12
C ARG A 90 21.84 1.99 29.39
N VAL A 91 22.90 1.49 28.77
CA VAL A 91 22.92 0.20 28.07
C VAL A 91 23.75 -0.80 28.87
N CYS A 92 23.12 -1.91 29.26
CA CYS A 92 23.71 -2.99 30.03
C CYS A 92 23.86 -4.24 29.16
N PHE A 93 25.07 -4.80 29.12
CA PHE A 93 25.40 -6.03 28.40
C PHE A 93 26.44 -6.83 29.17
N GLY A 94 26.13 -8.09 29.50
CA GLY A 94 26.90 -8.85 30.49
C GLY A 94 26.91 -8.12 31.84
N ASN A 95 28.10 -7.89 32.41
CA ASN A 95 28.31 -7.13 33.64
C ASN A 95 28.83 -5.70 33.40
N GLN A 96 28.80 -5.20 32.15
CA GLN A 96 29.09 -3.80 31.85
C GLN A 96 27.82 -2.97 31.73
N ALA A 97 27.94 -1.69 32.07
CA ALA A 97 26.91 -0.70 31.85
C ALA A 97 27.56 0.59 31.32
N LEU A 98 27.07 1.10 30.19
CA LEU A 98 27.55 2.32 29.56
C LEU A 98 26.41 3.33 29.43
N GLY A 99 26.72 4.62 29.58
CA GLY A 99 25.81 5.68 29.14
C GLY A 99 25.59 5.62 27.63
N TRP A 100 24.46 6.13 27.14
CA TRP A 100 24.13 6.08 25.71
C TRP A 100 25.22 6.65 24.80
N ASP A 101 25.76 7.83 25.11
CA ASP A 101 26.80 8.46 24.29
C ASP A 101 28.12 7.66 24.28
N ASP A 102 28.51 7.07 25.42
CA ASP A 102 29.68 6.20 25.52
C ASP A 102 29.49 4.92 24.71
N PHE A 103 28.29 4.34 24.78
CA PHE A 103 27.92 3.17 24.00
C PHE A 103 27.98 3.47 22.49
N ILE A 104 27.43 4.60 22.03
CA ILE A 104 27.49 4.99 20.61
C ILE A 104 28.93 5.27 20.18
N ARG A 105 29.77 5.90 21.01
CA ARG A 105 31.21 6.08 20.73
C ARG A 105 31.94 4.75 20.56
N MET A 106 31.67 3.77 21.43
CA MET A 106 32.26 2.43 21.34
C MET A 106 31.84 1.73 20.03
N VAL A 107 30.54 1.73 19.72
CA VAL A 107 30.02 1.18 18.46
C VAL A 107 30.68 1.90 17.27
N ALA A 108 30.87 3.22 17.38
CA ALA A 108 31.41 4.01 16.29
C ALA A 108 32.89 3.76 15.98
N LYS A 109 33.66 3.37 16.99
CA LYS A 109 35.07 3.00 16.86
C LYS A 109 35.27 1.69 16.08
N HIS A 110 34.31 0.78 16.16
CA HIS A 110 34.44 -0.60 15.66
C HIS A 110 33.54 -0.94 14.48
N SER A 111 32.49 -0.16 14.23
CA SER A 111 31.65 -0.26 13.05
C SER A 111 31.72 0.99 12.16
N SER A 112 32.02 0.75 10.88
CA SER A 112 32.00 1.73 9.80
C SER A 112 30.62 1.93 9.18
N ASN A 113 29.64 1.07 9.49
CA ASN A 113 28.30 1.20 8.94
C ASN A 113 27.48 2.23 9.74
N ASN A 114 27.02 3.27 9.05
CA ASN A 114 26.22 4.33 9.65
C ASN A 114 24.74 3.96 9.81
N ASP A 115 24.30 2.80 9.31
CA ASP A 115 22.90 2.34 9.39
C ASP A 115 22.69 1.13 10.33
N ASP A 116 23.67 0.85 11.17
CA ASP A 116 23.59 -0.17 12.21
C ASP A 116 22.52 0.15 13.27
N GLY A 117 21.89 -0.88 13.85
CA GLY A 117 20.77 -0.74 14.78
C GLY A 117 20.91 0.39 15.82
N PRO A 118 21.97 0.40 16.67
CA PRO A 118 22.23 1.46 17.63
C PRO A 118 22.42 2.86 17.03
N ARG A 119 23.16 2.97 15.92
CA ARG A 119 23.49 4.25 15.27
C ARG A 119 22.29 4.82 14.53
N ARG A 120 21.49 3.96 13.89
CA ARG A 120 20.19 4.30 13.30
C ARG A 120 19.28 4.88 14.36
N LEU A 121 19.19 4.22 15.52
CA LEU A 121 18.41 4.74 16.65
C LEU A 121 18.96 6.10 17.13
N ASP A 122 20.27 6.24 17.33
CA ASP A 122 20.90 7.50 17.74
C ASP A 122 20.66 8.66 16.76
N ARG A 123 20.70 8.40 15.44
CA ARG A 123 20.34 9.37 14.41
C ARG A 123 18.89 9.84 14.58
N HIS A 124 17.95 8.90 14.76
CA HIS A 124 16.54 9.25 14.99
C HIS A 124 16.31 10.03 16.29
N LEU A 125 17.06 9.71 17.36
CA LEU A 125 17.04 10.47 18.61
C LEU A 125 17.42 11.94 18.37
N LYS A 126 18.47 12.18 17.58
CA LYS A 126 18.96 13.53 17.26
C LYS A 126 18.01 14.27 16.33
N GLU A 127 17.43 13.59 15.34
CA GLU A 127 16.44 14.16 14.43
C GLU A 127 15.12 14.52 15.14
N ARG A 128 14.80 13.89 16.27
CA ARG A 128 13.59 14.23 17.02
C ARG A 128 13.60 15.63 17.59
N SER A 129 14.78 16.11 18.00
CA SER A 129 14.95 17.46 18.51
C SER A 129 14.77 18.54 17.44
N SER A 130 14.73 18.19 16.14
CA SER A 130 14.54 19.15 15.04
C SER A 130 13.08 19.31 14.59
N GLY A 131 12.13 18.57 15.16
CA GLY A 131 10.69 18.75 14.89
C GLY A 131 10.17 18.20 13.56
N SER A 132 10.97 17.45 12.80
CA SER A 132 10.67 17.04 11.42
C SER A 132 9.93 15.67 11.27
N HIS A 133 9.43 15.07 12.35
CA HIS A 133 8.89 13.70 12.33
C HIS A 133 7.39 13.63 12.01
N THR A 134 7.03 13.79 10.73
CA THR A 134 5.66 13.51 10.26
C THR A 134 5.37 12.00 10.26
N LEU A 135 4.11 11.62 10.42
CA LEU A 135 3.66 10.22 10.37
C LEU A 135 4.09 9.56 9.04
N ARG A 136 3.99 10.31 7.93
CA ARG A 136 4.45 9.86 6.61
C ARG A 136 5.93 9.46 6.65
N ARG A 137 6.79 10.34 7.17
CA ARG A 137 8.23 10.08 7.21
C ARG A 137 8.56 8.89 8.10
N LEU A 138 7.91 8.80 9.26
CA LEU A 138 8.06 7.68 10.19
C LEU A 138 7.64 6.34 9.57
N LEU A 139 6.54 6.30 8.81
CA LEU A 139 6.09 5.09 8.12
C LEU A 139 7.13 4.60 7.10
N ILE A 140 7.78 5.52 6.38
CA ILE A 140 8.84 5.20 5.41
C ILE A 140 10.11 4.75 6.14
N ASP A 141 10.58 5.52 7.12
CA ASP A 141 11.87 5.28 7.77
C ASP A 141 11.84 4.02 8.68
N HIS A 142 10.69 3.67 9.25
CA HIS A 142 10.53 2.53 10.16
C HIS A 142 9.78 1.33 9.56
N HIS A 143 9.66 1.27 8.24
CA HIS A 143 8.91 0.19 7.60
C HIS A 143 9.50 -1.21 7.88
N HIS A 144 10.81 -1.32 8.10
CA HIS A 144 11.51 -2.57 8.45
C HIS A 144 11.48 -2.95 9.94
N ALA A 145 11.05 -2.04 10.83
CA ALA A 145 11.03 -2.34 12.26
C ALA A 145 10.10 -3.53 12.58
N GLN A 146 10.29 -4.23 13.68
CA GLN A 146 9.53 -5.44 14.03
C GLN A 146 8.57 -5.13 15.19
N CYS A 147 7.37 -5.70 15.13
CA CYS A 147 6.38 -5.61 16.18
C CYS A 147 5.58 -6.91 16.25
N GLN A 148 5.13 -7.27 17.46
CA GLN A 148 4.37 -8.51 17.67
C GLN A 148 2.92 -8.37 17.21
N ASP A 149 2.24 -7.27 17.57
CA ASP A 149 0.96 -6.91 16.97
C ASP A 149 1.22 -6.06 15.71
N LYS A 150 0.65 -6.46 14.58
CA LYS A 150 0.80 -5.71 13.32
C LYS A 150 0.23 -4.30 13.41
N ARG A 151 -0.78 -4.04 14.26
CA ARG A 151 -1.36 -2.70 14.49
C ARG A 151 -0.34 -1.73 15.06
N ASP A 152 0.63 -2.24 15.82
CA ASP A 152 1.68 -1.40 16.42
C ASP A 152 2.53 -0.73 15.35
N LYS A 153 2.64 -1.29 14.14
CA LYS A 153 3.28 -0.59 13.00
C LYS A 153 2.75 0.81 12.78
N ILE A 154 1.46 1.01 12.99
CA ILE A 154 0.83 2.31 12.87
C ILE A 154 0.77 3.00 14.23
N TYR A 155 0.21 2.34 15.23
CA TYR A 155 -0.05 2.97 16.54
C TYR A 155 1.23 3.39 17.26
N GLY A 156 2.30 2.61 17.12
CA GLY A 156 3.62 2.95 17.66
C GLY A 156 4.26 4.17 16.97
N LEU A 157 4.02 4.35 15.67
CA LEU A 157 4.54 5.51 14.93
C LEU A 157 3.70 6.77 15.11
N VAL A 158 2.38 6.62 15.19
CA VAL A 158 1.44 7.70 15.53
C VAL A 158 1.82 8.37 16.86
N GLY A 159 2.25 7.60 17.85
CA GLY A 159 2.70 8.15 19.15
C GLY A 159 4.01 8.93 19.09
N LEU A 160 4.79 8.79 18.01
CA LEU A 160 6.05 9.51 17.78
C LEU A 160 5.88 10.71 16.83
N ALA A 161 4.85 10.68 16.00
CA ALA A 161 4.60 11.66 14.96
C ALA A 161 4.16 13.02 15.53
N SER A 162 4.73 14.12 15.01
CA SER A 162 4.32 15.47 15.39
C SER A 162 2.90 15.82 14.93
N ASP A 163 2.45 15.20 13.84
CA ASP A 163 1.13 15.32 13.21
C ASP A 163 0.18 14.15 13.56
N GLY A 164 0.59 13.24 14.46
CA GLY A 164 -0.18 12.04 14.84
C GLY A 164 -1.37 12.29 15.78
N ASN A 165 -1.56 13.53 16.25
CA ASN A 165 -2.61 13.84 17.22
C ASN A 165 -4.02 13.62 16.64
N GLY A 166 -4.92 13.04 17.44
CA GLY A 166 -6.31 12.77 17.04
C GLY A 166 -6.52 11.48 16.25
N PHE A 167 -5.49 10.65 16.08
CA PHE A 167 -5.63 9.34 15.44
C PHE A 167 -6.47 8.38 16.31
N PRO A 168 -7.47 7.66 15.75
CA PRO A 168 -8.37 6.82 16.53
C PRO A 168 -7.78 5.43 16.87
N ILE A 169 -6.92 5.38 17.89
CA ILE A 169 -6.27 4.13 18.37
C ILE A 169 -7.31 3.20 19.03
N ASP A 170 -7.53 2.03 18.43
CA ASP A 170 -8.37 0.96 19.01
C ASP A 170 -7.84 -0.42 18.60
N TYR A 171 -7.40 -1.23 19.57
CA TYR A 171 -6.86 -2.57 19.33
C TYR A 171 -7.94 -3.61 19.00
N ARG A 172 -9.23 -3.28 19.20
CA ARG A 172 -10.36 -4.16 18.84
C ARG A 172 -10.67 -4.12 17.34
N LYS A 173 -10.14 -3.14 16.61
CA LYS A 173 -10.34 -2.98 15.16
C LYS A 173 -9.61 -4.06 14.37
N SER A 174 -10.16 -4.40 13.20
CA SER A 174 -9.46 -5.27 12.25
C SER A 174 -8.28 -4.53 11.61
N LEU A 175 -7.32 -5.27 11.03
CA LEU A 175 -6.19 -4.66 10.31
C LEU A 175 -6.66 -3.80 9.12
N MET A 176 -7.78 -4.19 8.49
CA MET A 176 -8.41 -3.42 7.43
C MET A 176 -8.97 -2.09 7.96
N ASP A 177 -9.66 -2.10 9.10
CA ASP A 177 -10.19 -0.86 9.69
C ASP A 177 -9.06 0.08 10.11
N VAL A 178 -7.95 -0.46 10.64
CA VAL A 178 -6.75 0.33 10.94
C VAL A 178 -6.14 0.93 9.67
N TRP A 179 -6.09 0.16 8.58
CA TRP A 179 -5.66 0.67 7.28
C TRP A 179 -6.57 1.81 6.79
N VAL A 180 -7.89 1.65 6.90
CA VAL A 180 -8.89 2.67 6.53
C VAL A 180 -8.72 3.93 7.38
N ASP A 181 -8.67 3.79 8.70
CA ASP A 181 -8.47 4.92 9.61
C ASP A 181 -7.16 5.66 9.30
N THR A 182 -6.10 4.93 8.90
CA THR A 182 -4.82 5.52 8.53
C THR A 182 -4.93 6.36 7.26
N MET A 183 -5.55 5.82 6.22
CA MET A 183 -5.76 6.55 4.97
C MET A 183 -6.64 7.79 5.19
N GLU A 184 -7.77 7.65 5.89
CA GLU A 184 -8.67 8.76 6.22
C GLU A 184 -7.96 9.84 7.05
N PHE A 185 -7.17 9.43 8.05
CA PHE A 185 -6.39 10.36 8.86
C PHE A 185 -5.39 11.15 8.02
N MET A 186 -4.60 10.46 7.19
CA MET A 186 -3.62 11.11 6.32
C MET A 186 -4.28 12.07 5.32
N ASN A 187 -5.44 11.70 4.78
CA ASN A 187 -6.21 12.54 3.85
C ASN A 187 -6.75 13.79 4.57
N SER A 188 -7.35 13.63 5.75
CA SER A 188 -7.90 14.75 6.54
C SER A 188 -6.86 15.79 6.95
N ARG A 189 -5.60 15.35 7.11
CA ARG A 189 -4.46 16.17 7.51
C ARG A 189 -3.64 16.69 6.34
N ASN A 190 -4.05 16.40 5.09
CA ASN A 190 -3.31 16.73 3.86
C ASN A 190 -1.85 16.26 3.91
N LEU A 191 -1.60 15.03 4.39
CA LEU A 191 -0.25 14.47 4.49
C LEU A 191 0.28 13.91 3.16
N PHE A 192 -0.53 13.93 2.11
CA PHE A 192 -0.12 13.65 0.73
C PHE A 192 0.32 14.97 0.07
N SER A 193 1.50 14.99 -0.55
CA SER A 193 2.11 16.15 -1.20
C SER A 193 1.32 16.59 -2.44
N ASN A 194 1.72 17.74 -3.02
CA ASN A 194 1.13 18.28 -4.25
C ASN A 194 1.50 17.43 -5.50
N GLY A 195 0.79 16.31 -5.65
CA GLY A 195 0.93 15.25 -6.66
C GLY A 195 0.07 14.05 -6.25
N ARG A 196 -1.21 14.33 -5.99
CA ARG A 196 -2.04 13.64 -4.98
C ARG A 196 -2.26 12.15 -5.20
N GLU A 197 -2.30 11.69 -6.45
CA GLU A 197 -2.79 10.33 -6.75
C GLU A 197 -1.74 9.24 -6.56
N THR A 198 -0.54 9.43 -7.11
CA THR A 198 0.53 8.41 -7.06
C THR A 198 1.02 8.22 -5.63
N GLU A 199 1.12 9.29 -4.84
CA GLU A 199 1.51 9.19 -3.43
C GLU A 199 0.46 8.44 -2.59
N VAL A 200 -0.84 8.61 -2.86
CA VAL A 200 -1.89 7.85 -2.16
C VAL A 200 -1.76 6.36 -2.46
N VAL A 201 -1.42 6.01 -3.71
CA VAL A 201 -1.18 4.61 -4.12
C VAL A 201 0.07 4.04 -3.43
N GLU A 202 1.18 4.76 -3.45
CA GLU A 202 2.45 4.35 -2.84
C GLU A 202 2.32 4.21 -1.32
N MET A 203 1.79 5.22 -0.65
CA MET A 203 1.59 5.20 0.80
C MET A 203 0.54 4.18 1.20
N GLY A 204 -0.57 4.06 0.46
CA GLY A 204 -1.59 3.04 0.71
C GLY A 204 -1.01 1.63 0.57
N GLY A 205 -0.15 1.40 -0.44
CA GLY A 205 0.57 0.15 -0.65
C GLY A 205 1.57 -0.15 0.47
N LEU A 206 2.30 0.86 0.94
CA LEU A 206 3.20 0.75 2.09
C LEU A 206 2.44 0.40 3.38
N VAL A 207 1.38 1.14 3.71
CA VAL A 207 0.57 0.86 4.92
C VAL A 207 -0.07 -0.52 4.83
N LYS A 208 -0.50 -0.95 3.64
CA LYS A 208 -1.02 -2.29 3.39
C LYS A 208 0.03 -3.37 3.65
N SER A 209 1.24 -3.21 3.12
CA SER A 209 2.33 -4.19 3.33
C SER A 209 2.79 -4.24 4.79
N LEU A 210 2.69 -3.14 5.53
CA LEU A 210 2.99 -3.09 6.96
C LEU A 210 1.95 -3.83 7.82
N LEU A 211 0.68 -3.72 7.46
CA LEU A 211 -0.42 -4.30 8.25
C LEU A 211 -0.75 -5.73 7.85
N MET A 212 -0.50 -6.13 6.60
CA MET A 212 -1.07 -7.34 6.01
C MET A 212 -0.03 -8.18 5.28
N ASP A 213 -0.21 -9.50 5.32
CA ASP A 213 0.67 -10.40 4.57
C ASP A 213 0.34 -10.35 3.08
N PRO A 214 1.36 -10.38 2.19
CA PRO A 214 1.17 -10.28 0.74
C PRO A 214 0.33 -11.43 0.14
N TYR A 215 0.14 -12.52 0.89
CA TYR A 215 -0.62 -13.70 0.47
C TYR A 215 -2.10 -13.68 0.88
N THR A 216 -2.55 -12.70 1.68
CA THR A 216 -3.94 -12.66 2.13
C THR A 216 -4.81 -11.97 1.08
N SER A 217 -5.83 -12.67 0.57
CA SER A 217 -6.76 -12.10 -0.41
C SER A 217 -7.52 -10.90 0.19
N PRO A 218 -7.65 -9.78 -0.55
CA PRO A 218 -8.44 -8.62 -0.11
C PRO A 218 -9.87 -8.99 0.29
N LEU A 219 -10.47 -9.96 -0.41
CA LEU A 219 -11.82 -10.44 -0.13
C LEU A 219 -11.90 -11.18 1.21
N GLN A 220 -10.90 -11.98 1.57
CA GLN A 220 -10.88 -12.69 2.87
C GLN A 220 -10.78 -11.74 4.07
N GLN A 221 -10.23 -10.55 3.85
CA GLN A 221 -10.15 -9.52 4.90
C GLN A 221 -11.41 -8.67 4.95
N LEU A 222 -12.04 -8.38 3.80
CA LEU A 222 -13.34 -7.72 3.71
C LEU A 222 -14.47 -8.56 4.32
N LEU A 223 -14.33 -9.90 4.32
CA LEU A 223 -15.35 -10.85 4.79
C LEU A 223 -15.25 -11.25 6.27
N ARG A 224 -14.32 -10.69 7.06
CA ARG A 224 -14.29 -10.99 8.51
C ARG A 224 -15.44 -10.26 9.23
N PRO A 225 -16.17 -10.93 10.13
CA PRO A 225 -17.30 -10.33 10.83
C PRO A 225 -16.77 -9.32 11.86
N PHE A 226 -16.65 -8.07 11.44
CA PHE A 226 -16.63 -6.94 12.35
C PHE A 226 -18.00 -6.25 12.27
N VAL A 227 -18.54 -5.92 13.43
CA VAL A 227 -19.84 -5.25 13.60
C VAL A 227 -19.87 -4.05 12.65
N PRO A 228 -20.84 -3.97 11.72
CA PRO A 228 -20.96 -2.83 10.85
C PRO A 228 -21.07 -1.60 11.75
N ARG A 229 -20.11 -0.66 11.63
CA ARG A 229 -20.49 0.74 11.75
C ARG A 229 -21.72 0.88 10.84
N PRO A 230 -22.84 1.46 11.32
CA PRO A 230 -24.05 1.58 10.51
C PRO A 230 -23.63 2.06 9.13
N ASP A 231 -23.96 1.25 8.13
CA ASP A 231 -23.65 1.47 6.72
C ASP A 231 -23.72 2.97 6.45
N PRO A 232 -22.60 3.66 6.13
CA PRO A 232 -22.70 5.07 5.86
C PRO A 232 -23.58 5.17 4.62
N ARG A 233 -24.80 5.65 4.82
CA ARG A 233 -25.78 5.92 3.76
C ARG A 233 -25.04 6.49 2.56
N LEU A 234 -25.28 5.94 1.37
CA LEU A 234 -24.76 6.42 0.08
C LEU A 234 -24.52 7.93 0.13
N ILE A 235 -23.25 8.35 0.03
CA ILE A 235 -22.91 9.76 0.14
C ILE A 235 -23.07 10.38 -1.25
N ILE A 236 -24.20 11.05 -1.45
CA ILE A 236 -24.50 11.78 -2.68
C ILE A 236 -23.90 13.18 -2.57
N GLN A 237 -22.84 13.44 -3.33
CA GLN A 237 -22.24 14.77 -3.41
C GLN A 237 -22.73 15.49 -4.65
N THR A 238 -23.53 16.54 -4.44
CA THR A 238 -24.12 17.35 -5.53
C THR A 238 -23.35 18.64 -5.79
N ARG A 239 -22.54 19.13 -4.82
CA ARG A 239 -21.76 20.36 -4.95
C ARG A 239 -20.24 20.11 -4.84
N PRO A 240 -19.39 20.90 -5.51
CA PRO A 240 -17.92 20.78 -5.41
C PRO A 240 -17.37 21.06 -4.00
N GLU A 241 -18.10 21.86 -3.24
CA GLU A 241 -17.78 22.35 -1.88
C GLU A 241 -17.97 21.28 -0.78
N ASP A 242 -18.58 20.13 -1.10
CA ASP A 242 -18.64 18.94 -0.24
C ASP A 242 -17.32 18.13 -0.19
N ALA A 243 -16.24 18.66 -0.80
CA ALA A 243 -14.94 18.00 -0.96
C ALA A 243 -14.12 17.82 0.33
N GLY A 244 -14.59 18.34 1.47
CA GLY A 244 -13.91 18.21 2.76
C GLY A 244 -14.07 16.85 3.46
N ASN A 245 -14.66 15.84 2.80
CA ASN A 245 -14.83 14.52 3.41
C ASN A 245 -13.49 13.75 3.39
N ALA A 246 -12.94 13.45 4.57
CA ALA A 246 -11.72 12.65 4.74
C ALA A 246 -11.78 11.27 4.06
N GLN A 247 -12.99 10.76 3.80
CA GLN A 247 -13.23 9.48 3.14
C GLN A 247 -13.22 9.58 1.61
N ALA A 248 -13.29 10.79 1.03
CA ALA A 248 -13.30 10.99 -0.41
C ALA A 248 -11.88 11.25 -0.92
N PHE A 249 -11.35 10.35 -1.72
CA PHE A 249 -10.06 10.52 -2.39
C PHE A 249 -10.31 10.86 -3.86
N LEU A 250 -9.72 11.95 -4.31
CA LEU A 250 -9.85 12.41 -5.68
C LEU A 250 -8.71 11.82 -6.52
N PHE A 251 -9.04 11.10 -7.57
CA PHE A 251 -8.09 10.44 -8.46
C PHE A 251 -8.28 10.87 -9.91
N LYS A 252 -7.21 11.37 -10.53
CA LYS A 252 -7.11 11.39 -11.99
C LYS A 252 -7.09 9.97 -12.55
N ALA A 253 -7.97 9.70 -13.50
CA ALA A 253 -8.11 8.40 -14.17
C ALA A 253 -8.24 8.57 -15.69
N TYR A 254 -7.88 7.52 -16.41
CA TYR A 254 -7.92 7.43 -17.86
C TYR A 254 -9.04 6.48 -18.29
N ILE A 255 -9.91 6.92 -19.18
CA ILE A 255 -11.01 6.09 -19.69
C ILE A 255 -10.45 5.14 -20.74
N LEU A 256 -10.45 3.83 -20.42
CA LEU A 256 -10.02 2.79 -21.36
C LEU A 256 -11.09 2.48 -22.41
N GLY A 257 -12.36 2.63 -22.04
CA GLY A 257 -13.50 2.42 -22.95
C GLY A 257 -14.80 2.14 -22.19
N VAL A 258 -15.84 1.82 -22.95
CA VAL A 258 -17.15 1.41 -22.45
C VAL A 258 -17.32 -0.10 -22.63
N ILE A 259 -17.87 -0.78 -21.63
CA ILE A 259 -18.23 -2.19 -21.77
C ILE A 259 -19.34 -2.32 -22.83
N HIS A 260 -19.00 -2.89 -23.97
CA HIS A 260 -19.94 -3.15 -25.06
C HIS A 260 -20.78 -4.39 -24.78
N SER A 261 -20.12 -5.47 -24.36
CA SER A 261 -20.75 -6.76 -24.09
C SER A 261 -20.03 -7.48 -22.95
N ILE A 262 -20.77 -8.30 -22.22
CA ILE A 262 -20.25 -9.14 -21.15
C ILE A 262 -20.43 -10.60 -21.54
N GLY A 263 -19.33 -11.33 -21.52
CA GLY A 263 -19.24 -12.75 -21.81
C GLY A 263 -19.58 -13.66 -20.62
N PRO A 264 -19.24 -14.95 -20.75
CA PRO A 264 -19.44 -15.94 -19.70
C PRO A 264 -18.44 -15.74 -18.56
N SER A 265 -18.65 -16.41 -17.42
CA SER A 265 -17.69 -16.37 -16.32
C SER A 265 -16.39 -17.08 -16.71
N THR A 266 -15.28 -16.74 -16.05
CA THR A 266 -13.99 -17.40 -16.30
C THR A 266 -14.07 -18.92 -16.07
N THR A 267 -14.87 -19.36 -15.10
CA THR A 267 -15.14 -20.78 -14.82
C THR A 267 -15.97 -21.43 -15.92
N GLU A 268 -17.01 -20.75 -16.42
CA GLU A 268 -17.91 -21.27 -17.45
C GLU A 268 -17.22 -21.35 -18.82
N VAL A 269 -16.33 -20.40 -19.14
CA VAL A 269 -15.53 -20.43 -20.39
C VAL A 269 -14.53 -21.59 -20.40
N ILE A 270 -13.95 -21.93 -19.26
CA ILE A 270 -13.00 -23.05 -19.17
C ILE A 270 -13.73 -24.40 -19.22
N SER A 271 -14.85 -24.50 -18.50
CA SER A 271 -15.59 -25.77 -18.35
C SER A 271 -16.49 -26.11 -19.53
N ASN A 272 -16.99 -25.12 -20.28
CA ASN A 272 -17.95 -25.35 -21.37
C ASN A 272 -17.42 -24.87 -22.74
N PRO A 273 -17.03 -25.78 -23.64
CA PRO A 273 -16.49 -25.43 -24.96
C PRO A 273 -17.50 -24.70 -25.86
N ALA A 274 -18.81 -24.97 -25.71
CA ALA A 274 -19.84 -24.29 -26.50
C ALA A 274 -19.95 -22.81 -26.13
N ARG A 275 -19.80 -22.48 -24.82
CA ARG A 275 -19.78 -21.09 -24.35
C ARG A 275 -18.54 -20.35 -24.81
N ALA A 276 -17.39 -21.01 -24.82
CA ALA A 276 -16.16 -20.45 -25.38
C ALA A 276 -16.30 -20.16 -26.89
N GLN A 277 -16.89 -21.08 -27.66
CA GLN A 277 -17.15 -20.88 -29.08
C GLN A 277 -18.14 -19.73 -29.34
N GLN A 278 -19.21 -19.64 -28.55
CA GLN A 278 -20.17 -18.53 -28.63
C GLN A 278 -19.47 -17.19 -28.36
N TRP A 279 -18.62 -17.14 -27.33
CA TRP A 279 -17.82 -15.96 -27.01
C TRP A 279 -16.90 -15.53 -28.15
N SER A 280 -16.10 -16.43 -28.73
CA SER A 280 -15.26 -16.10 -29.89
C SER A 280 -16.08 -15.62 -31.09
N GLY A 281 -17.30 -16.14 -31.27
CA GLY A 281 -18.25 -15.64 -32.27
C GLY A 281 -18.66 -14.18 -32.05
N THR A 282 -18.89 -13.77 -30.79
CA THR A 282 -19.19 -12.37 -30.46
C THR A 282 -18.03 -11.43 -30.75
N ILE A 283 -16.79 -11.85 -30.46
CA ILE A 283 -15.57 -11.06 -30.75
C ILE A 283 -15.43 -10.84 -32.26
N ASN A 284 -15.64 -11.89 -33.06
CA ASN A 284 -15.55 -11.80 -34.52
C ASN A 284 -16.53 -10.78 -35.11
N ASN A 285 -17.72 -10.66 -34.49
CA ASN A 285 -18.73 -9.71 -34.93
C ASN A 285 -18.46 -8.28 -34.46
N ALA A 286 -17.93 -8.11 -33.25
CA ALA A 286 -17.67 -6.80 -32.64
C ALA A 286 -16.42 -6.09 -33.23
N PHE A 287 -15.38 -6.84 -33.60
CA PHE A 287 -14.09 -6.28 -34.05
C PHE A 287 -13.76 -6.64 -35.51
N ARG A 288 -14.72 -6.49 -36.43
CA ARG A 288 -14.54 -6.85 -37.86
C ARG A 288 -13.32 -6.16 -38.49
N ASP A 289 -13.07 -4.90 -38.14
CA ASP A 289 -12.00 -4.09 -38.72
C ASP A 289 -10.62 -4.35 -38.11
N ASP A 290 -10.55 -5.04 -36.97
CA ASP A 290 -9.29 -5.31 -36.24
C ASP A 290 -9.30 -6.67 -35.53
N LEU A 291 -9.68 -7.67 -36.34
CA LEU A 291 -9.96 -9.03 -35.89
C LEU A 291 -8.71 -9.78 -35.41
N ALA A 292 -7.58 -9.57 -36.09
CA ALA A 292 -6.34 -10.28 -35.81
C ALA A 292 -5.81 -9.96 -34.39
N SER A 293 -5.77 -8.67 -34.04
CA SER A 293 -5.39 -8.24 -32.69
C SER A 293 -6.40 -8.69 -31.63
N ALA A 294 -7.71 -8.60 -31.91
CA ALA A 294 -8.74 -9.03 -30.96
C ALA A 294 -8.66 -10.54 -30.64
N ARG A 295 -8.40 -11.38 -31.65
CA ARG A 295 -8.21 -12.83 -31.47
C ARG A 295 -6.92 -13.17 -30.73
N GLN A 296 -5.85 -12.42 -30.98
CA GLN A 296 -4.60 -12.59 -30.27
C GLN A 296 -4.76 -12.27 -28.78
N GLU A 297 -5.44 -11.16 -28.46
CA GLU A 297 -5.80 -10.81 -27.07
C GLU A 297 -6.68 -11.90 -26.42
N ASP A 298 -7.72 -12.38 -27.10
CA ASP A 298 -8.61 -13.42 -26.55
C ASP A 298 -7.84 -14.71 -26.24
N THR A 299 -7.00 -15.15 -27.18
CA THR A 299 -6.18 -16.36 -27.01
C THR A 299 -5.21 -16.20 -25.83
N LYS A 300 -4.57 -15.04 -25.72
CA LYS A 300 -3.66 -14.69 -24.60
C LYS A 300 -4.41 -14.66 -23.26
N LEU A 301 -5.61 -14.08 -23.23
CA LEU A 301 -6.45 -14.02 -22.03
C LEU A 301 -6.88 -15.43 -21.58
N LEU A 302 -7.49 -16.21 -22.47
CA LEU A 302 -8.02 -17.54 -22.14
C LEU A 302 -6.93 -18.54 -21.74
N SER A 303 -5.78 -18.51 -22.44
CA SER A 303 -4.61 -19.33 -22.05
C SER A 303 -4.12 -18.98 -20.65
N THR A 304 -4.07 -17.70 -20.30
CA THR A 304 -3.60 -17.26 -18.98
C THR A 304 -4.61 -17.59 -17.87
N ILE A 305 -5.92 -17.44 -18.12
CA ILE A 305 -6.94 -17.84 -17.13
C ILE A 305 -6.83 -19.34 -16.85
N ARG A 306 -6.60 -20.16 -17.88
CA ARG A 306 -6.37 -21.61 -17.74
C ARG A 306 -5.14 -21.95 -16.91
N THR A 307 -4.05 -21.19 -17.03
CA THR A 307 -2.82 -21.46 -16.26
C THR A 307 -2.91 -20.98 -14.81
N LEU A 308 -3.62 -19.88 -14.54
CA LEU A 308 -3.72 -19.27 -13.21
C LEU A 308 -4.63 -20.04 -12.25
N GLY A 309 -5.60 -20.80 -12.76
CA GLY A 309 -6.56 -21.59 -11.98
C GLY A 309 -7.63 -20.74 -11.26
N ASP A 310 -8.80 -21.33 -11.01
CA ASP A 310 -10.01 -20.62 -10.55
C ASP A 310 -9.82 -19.84 -9.24
N ARG A 311 -9.02 -20.35 -8.31
CA ARG A 311 -8.76 -19.71 -7.01
C ARG A 311 -7.99 -18.39 -7.15
N LYS A 312 -7.11 -18.27 -8.14
CA LYS A 312 -6.34 -17.04 -8.34
C LYS A 312 -7.16 -16.02 -9.11
N VAL A 313 -7.89 -16.47 -10.14
CA VAL A 313 -8.75 -15.61 -10.98
C VAL A 313 -9.90 -14.98 -10.17
N SER A 314 -10.52 -15.73 -9.26
CA SER A 314 -11.58 -15.19 -8.38
C SER A 314 -11.11 -14.10 -7.41
N THR A 315 -9.80 -14.01 -7.15
CA THR A 315 -9.22 -12.92 -6.34
C THR A 315 -8.78 -11.70 -7.15
N MET A 316 -8.85 -11.77 -8.49
CA MET A 316 -8.39 -10.69 -9.36
C MET A 316 -9.39 -9.55 -9.47
N CYS A 317 -10.69 -9.83 -9.39
CA CYS A 317 -11.76 -8.84 -9.46
C CYS A 317 -12.59 -8.82 -8.17
N SER A 318 -13.04 -7.63 -7.77
CA SER A 318 -13.87 -7.44 -6.59
C SER A 318 -15.13 -6.68 -6.96
N SER A 319 -16.28 -7.25 -6.60
CA SER A 319 -17.60 -6.62 -6.70
C SER A 319 -17.82 -5.75 -5.47
N GLN A 320 -17.09 -4.63 -5.41
CA GLN A 320 -17.25 -3.65 -4.33
C GLN A 320 -17.91 -2.39 -4.88
N MET A 321 -19.11 -2.11 -4.40
CA MET A 321 -19.80 -0.86 -4.66
C MET A 321 -19.14 0.27 -3.85
N GLY A 322 -18.79 1.36 -4.52
CA GLY A 322 -18.20 2.53 -3.89
C GLY A 322 -19.22 3.33 -3.08
N LEU A 323 -18.73 3.97 -2.03
CA LEU A 323 -19.56 4.74 -1.08
C LEU A 323 -20.13 6.03 -1.68
N PHE A 324 -19.43 6.60 -2.66
CA PHE A 324 -19.74 7.91 -3.22
C PHE A 324 -20.51 7.83 -4.52
N ARG A 325 -21.50 8.72 -4.65
CA ARG A 325 -22.13 9.08 -5.92
C ARG A 325 -21.89 10.56 -6.18
N TRP A 326 -21.22 10.89 -7.28
CA TRP A 326 -20.78 12.26 -7.56
C TRP A 326 -21.17 12.74 -8.96
N ARG A 327 -21.23 14.06 -9.14
CA ARG A 327 -21.55 14.69 -10.44
C ARG A 327 -20.40 14.50 -11.43
N ALA A 328 -20.72 14.11 -12.66
CA ALA A 328 -19.77 14.07 -13.76
C ALA A 328 -19.41 15.50 -14.18
N TYR A 329 -18.22 15.98 -13.84
CA TYR A 329 -17.75 17.28 -14.32
C TYR A 329 -17.09 17.11 -15.69
N PRO A 330 -17.43 17.95 -16.69
CA PRO A 330 -16.67 18.01 -17.91
C PRO A 330 -15.30 18.64 -17.62
N LEU A 331 -14.21 17.89 -17.72
CA LEU A 331 -12.88 18.48 -17.79
C LEU A 331 -12.74 19.13 -19.18
N ASN A 332 -12.74 20.46 -19.21
CA ASN A 332 -12.35 21.30 -20.35
C ASN A 332 -12.82 20.80 -21.74
N SER A 333 -14.10 20.94 -22.06
CA SER A 333 -14.54 20.87 -23.46
C SER A 333 -14.84 22.29 -23.97
N THR A 334 -13.98 22.81 -24.84
CA THR A 334 -14.28 23.94 -25.73
C THR A 334 -15.42 23.63 -26.71
N THR A 335 -15.88 22.39 -26.73
CA THR A 335 -17.09 21.94 -27.42
C THR A 335 -18.26 21.88 -26.43
N ARG A 336 -19.46 22.29 -26.87
CA ARG A 336 -20.74 22.21 -26.13
C ARG A 336 -21.15 20.80 -25.68
N LYS A 337 -20.32 19.79 -25.91
CA LYS A 337 -20.56 18.39 -25.55
C LYS A 337 -19.38 17.93 -24.70
N GLY A 338 -19.62 17.61 -23.42
CA GLY A 338 -18.58 17.17 -22.49
C GLY A 338 -17.85 15.89 -22.94
N PRO A 339 -16.73 15.51 -22.29
CA PRO A 339 -15.88 14.36 -22.66
C PRO A 339 -16.69 13.06 -22.80
N PHE A 340 -17.70 12.90 -21.95
CA PHE A 340 -18.59 11.73 -21.99
C PHE A 340 -19.50 11.63 -23.23
N SER A 341 -19.68 12.70 -24.00
CA SER A 341 -20.64 12.74 -25.11
C SER A 341 -20.25 11.87 -26.31
N THR A 342 -18.96 11.60 -26.48
CA THR A 342 -18.40 10.74 -27.53
C THR A 342 -18.61 9.27 -27.19
N PHE A 343 -18.68 8.89 -25.92
CA PHE A 343 -18.81 7.49 -25.52
C PHE A 343 -20.25 6.95 -25.52
N PHE A 344 -21.26 7.74 -25.91
CA PHE A 344 -22.66 7.31 -25.88
C PHE A 344 -23.32 7.15 -27.26
N PRO A 345 -23.95 5.98 -27.53
CA PRO A 345 -24.94 5.85 -28.58
C PRO A 345 -26.26 6.56 -28.20
N ALA A 346 -26.95 7.10 -29.20
CA ALA A 346 -28.21 7.85 -29.10
C ALA A 346 -29.44 7.07 -28.58
N ARG A 347 -29.25 5.89 -27.95
CA ARG A 347 -30.33 5.03 -27.43
C ARG A 347 -30.49 5.03 -25.92
N TYR A 348 -29.55 5.61 -25.17
CA TYR A 348 -29.68 5.80 -23.71
C TYR A 348 -30.50 7.06 -23.34
N THR A 349 -31.26 7.61 -24.29
CA THR A 349 -31.94 8.91 -24.20
C THR A 349 -33.43 8.85 -23.88
N GLU A 350 -34.05 7.68 -23.74
CA GLU A 350 -35.48 7.64 -23.43
C GLU A 350 -35.81 6.55 -22.40
N GLY A 351 -36.32 7.00 -21.24
CA GLY A 351 -37.20 6.22 -20.38
C GLY A 351 -36.54 5.15 -19.50
N ASN A 352 -36.44 5.43 -18.20
CA ASN A 352 -36.70 4.49 -17.08
C ASN A 352 -36.04 3.09 -16.99
N GLU A 353 -35.14 2.66 -17.87
CA GLU A 353 -34.56 1.30 -17.81
C GLU A 353 -33.08 1.26 -17.37
N ALA A 354 -32.70 2.04 -16.35
CA ALA A 354 -31.50 1.75 -15.55
C ALA A 354 -31.84 1.42 -14.09
N LEU A 355 -33.11 1.13 -13.81
CA LEU A 355 -33.54 0.48 -12.57
C LEU A 355 -33.67 -1.02 -12.84
N GLU A 356 -32.93 -1.81 -12.08
CA GLU A 356 -33.13 -3.26 -11.90
C GLU A 356 -32.77 -4.20 -13.05
N SER A 357 -31.62 -4.05 -13.72
CA SER A 357 -30.94 -5.29 -14.11
C SER A 357 -30.46 -5.93 -12.80
N LYS A 358 -31.17 -6.96 -12.31
CA LYS A 358 -30.74 -7.72 -11.14
C LYS A 358 -29.25 -8.06 -11.30
N PRO A 359 -28.40 -7.76 -10.31
CA PRO A 359 -27.03 -8.25 -10.35
C PRO A 359 -27.07 -9.75 -10.64
N ARG A 360 -26.22 -10.21 -11.56
CA ARG A 360 -26.15 -11.64 -11.89
C ARG A 360 -26.01 -12.40 -10.57
N SER A 361 -26.78 -13.48 -10.37
CA SER A 361 -26.69 -14.33 -9.18
C SER A 361 -25.42 -15.21 -9.22
N GLY A 362 -24.27 -14.59 -9.47
CA GLY A 362 -22.96 -15.19 -9.33
C GLY A 362 -22.46 -15.02 -7.90
N ALA A 363 -21.63 -15.95 -7.42
CA ALA A 363 -21.04 -15.84 -6.11
C ALA A 363 -20.15 -14.57 -6.04
N PRO A 364 -20.03 -13.92 -4.86
CA PRO A 364 -19.08 -12.83 -4.67
C PRO A 364 -17.65 -13.36 -4.90
N GLY A 365 -17.10 -13.12 -6.09
CA GLY A 365 -15.81 -13.66 -6.54
C GLY A 365 -15.80 -14.15 -8.01
N ASP A 366 -16.95 -14.22 -8.67
CA ASP A 366 -17.00 -14.62 -10.09
C ASP A 366 -16.53 -13.47 -10.99
N ALA A 367 -15.49 -13.73 -11.79
CA ALA A 367 -15.00 -12.83 -12.83
C ALA A 367 -15.64 -13.16 -14.18
N TYR A 368 -16.02 -12.14 -14.94
CA TYR A 368 -16.67 -12.28 -16.24
C TYR A 368 -15.84 -11.61 -17.33
N LEU A 369 -15.79 -12.24 -18.51
CA LEU A 369 -15.14 -11.63 -19.66
C LEU A 369 -15.94 -10.41 -20.14
N TYR A 370 -15.26 -9.38 -20.63
CA TYR A 370 -15.91 -8.21 -21.23
C TYR A 370 -15.20 -7.75 -22.51
N GLN A 371 -15.94 -7.04 -23.34
CA GLN A 371 -15.44 -6.40 -24.57
C GLN A 371 -15.55 -4.88 -24.43
N LEU A 372 -14.48 -4.16 -24.77
CA LEU A 372 -14.47 -2.70 -24.80
C LEU A 372 -14.78 -2.17 -26.19
N SER A 373 -15.57 -1.11 -26.20
CA SER A 373 -15.74 -0.23 -27.37
C SER A 373 -15.32 1.18 -27.00
N ALA A 374 -14.68 1.88 -27.94
CA ALA A 374 -14.46 3.31 -27.85
C ALA A 374 -15.66 4.06 -28.46
N GLY A 375 -15.79 5.34 -28.12
CA GLY A 375 -16.74 6.24 -28.79
C GLY A 375 -16.46 6.34 -30.31
N PRO A 376 -17.41 6.87 -31.11
CA PRO A 376 -17.24 7.00 -32.56
C PRO A 376 -15.92 7.71 -32.91
N GLY A 377 -15.13 7.09 -33.79
CA GLY A 377 -13.88 7.65 -34.31
C GLY A 377 -12.61 7.34 -33.51
N HIS A 378 -12.70 6.61 -32.39
CA HIS A 378 -11.53 6.24 -31.59
C HIS A 378 -11.25 4.73 -31.67
N LYS A 379 -9.97 4.33 -31.75
CA LYS A 379 -9.57 2.92 -31.65
C LYS A 379 -9.34 2.57 -30.19
N VAL A 380 -9.86 1.43 -29.73
CA VAL A 380 -9.51 0.91 -28.40
C VAL A 380 -8.22 0.10 -28.56
N PRO A 381 -7.11 0.51 -27.94
CA PRO A 381 -5.86 -0.25 -28.01
C PRO A 381 -5.94 -1.59 -27.27
N ARG A 382 -6.88 -1.74 -26.32
CA ARG A 382 -7.11 -2.99 -25.57
C ARG A 382 -8.58 -3.37 -25.59
N LYS A 383 -8.90 -4.54 -26.11
CA LYS A 383 -10.28 -4.88 -26.48
C LYS A 383 -10.97 -5.76 -25.46
N LEU A 384 -10.21 -6.54 -24.71
CA LEU A 384 -10.74 -7.60 -23.84
C LEU A 384 -10.20 -7.52 -22.41
N GLY A 385 -10.93 -8.13 -21.49
CA GLY A 385 -10.54 -8.21 -20.09
C GLY A 385 -11.51 -9.01 -19.24
N ILE A 386 -11.28 -8.99 -17.92
CA ILE A 386 -12.14 -9.59 -16.90
C ILE A 386 -12.65 -8.54 -15.93
N ALA A 387 -13.94 -8.57 -15.59
CA ALA A 387 -14.58 -7.64 -14.69
C ALA A 387 -15.35 -8.36 -13.59
N SER A 388 -15.61 -7.63 -12.51
CA SER A 388 -16.45 -8.08 -11.39
C SER A 388 -17.89 -8.41 -11.81
N SER A 389 -18.57 -9.25 -11.03
CA SER A 389 -19.95 -9.71 -11.30
C SER A 389 -21.02 -8.61 -11.38
N GLN A 390 -20.72 -7.41 -10.85
CA GLN A 390 -21.62 -6.25 -10.87
C GLN A 390 -21.48 -5.36 -12.11
N ALA A 391 -20.49 -5.64 -12.98
CA ALA A 391 -20.32 -4.93 -14.24
C ALA A 391 -21.50 -5.18 -15.20
N LEU A 392 -21.90 -4.15 -15.93
CA LEU A 392 -22.95 -4.18 -16.94
C LEU A 392 -22.49 -3.57 -18.27
N PRO A 393 -23.12 -3.95 -19.40
CA PRO A 393 -22.95 -3.21 -20.65
C PRO A 393 -23.33 -1.74 -20.45
N GLY A 394 -22.50 -0.83 -20.96
CA GLY A 394 -22.63 0.62 -20.77
C GLY A 394 -21.81 1.19 -19.60
N ASP A 395 -21.24 0.35 -18.73
CA ASP A 395 -20.34 0.82 -17.68
C ASP A 395 -18.99 1.26 -18.27
N LEU A 396 -18.39 2.29 -17.66
CA LEU A 396 -17.07 2.80 -18.02
C LEU A 396 -15.97 2.00 -17.31
N VAL A 397 -14.89 1.71 -18.04
CA VAL A 397 -13.67 1.14 -17.45
C VAL A 397 -12.62 2.25 -17.36
N CYS A 398 -12.29 2.65 -16.13
CA CYS A 398 -11.37 3.74 -15.86
C CYS A 398 -10.12 3.23 -15.14
N TRP A 399 -8.94 3.60 -15.63
CA TRP A 399 -7.66 3.18 -15.07
C TRP A 399 -6.97 4.32 -14.35
N VAL A 400 -6.40 4.04 -13.17
CA VAL A 400 -5.66 5.01 -12.36
C VAL A 400 -4.17 4.72 -12.46
N GLN A 401 -3.35 5.77 -12.54
CA GLN A 401 -1.90 5.61 -12.63
C GLN A 401 -1.33 4.97 -11.35
N GLY A 402 -0.36 4.06 -11.51
CA GLY A 402 0.30 3.37 -10.39
C GLY A 402 -0.40 2.11 -9.90
N VAL A 403 -1.60 1.80 -10.39
CA VAL A 403 -2.31 0.53 -10.08
C VAL A 403 -2.47 -0.34 -11.31
N ARG A 404 -2.54 -1.67 -11.12
CA ARG A 404 -2.79 -2.62 -12.23
C ARG A 404 -4.28 -2.75 -12.55
N ARG A 405 -5.15 -2.68 -11.53
CA ARG A 405 -6.59 -2.83 -11.71
C ARG A 405 -7.23 -1.53 -12.21
N ALA A 406 -8.17 -1.66 -13.12
CA ALA A 406 -9.11 -0.61 -13.49
C ALA A 406 -10.35 -0.67 -12.59
N VAL A 407 -11.08 0.44 -12.55
CA VAL A 407 -12.33 0.65 -11.83
C VAL A 407 -13.48 0.61 -12.82
N VAL A 408 -14.58 -0.06 -12.46
CA VAL A 408 -15.84 -0.05 -13.21
C VAL A 408 -16.73 1.04 -12.64
N VAL A 409 -17.10 2.01 -13.48
CA VAL A 409 -17.88 3.19 -13.10
C VAL A 409 -19.19 3.21 -13.88
N ARG A 410 -20.31 3.31 -13.16
CA ARG A 410 -21.64 3.45 -13.76
C ARG A 410 -22.10 4.89 -13.73
N MET A 411 -22.71 5.32 -14.83
CA MET A 411 -23.31 6.64 -14.95
C MET A 411 -24.83 6.57 -14.83
N TYR A 412 -25.41 7.46 -14.04
CA TYR A 412 -26.84 7.65 -13.87
C TYR A 412 -27.25 8.98 -14.50
N LYS A 413 -28.22 8.96 -15.41
CA LYS A 413 -28.92 10.18 -15.83
C LYS A 413 -30.17 10.34 -14.97
N PRO A 414 -30.33 11.44 -14.23
CA PRO A 414 -31.59 11.75 -13.56
C PRO A 414 -32.73 11.90 -14.59
N GLN A 415 -33.97 11.63 -14.18
CA GLN A 415 -35.17 11.75 -15.04
C GLN A 415 -35.40 13.19 -15.53
N ASP A 416 -34.88 14.18 -14.80
CA ASP A 416 -34.90 15.57 -15.20
C ASP A 416 -33.82 15.84 -16.26
N ARG A 417 -34.23 16.30 -17.45
CA ARG A 417 -33.33 16.62 -18.58
C ARG A 417 -32.32 17.73 -18.26
N HIS A 418 -32.57 18.50 -17.20
CA HIS A 418 -31.68 19.58 -16.74
C HIS A 418 -30.72 19.17 -15.63
N ALA A 419 -30.85 17.96 -15.08
CA ALA A 419 -29.99 17.49 -14.00
C ALA A 419 -28.78 16.72 -14.55
N ASP A 420 -27.62 16.99 -13.96
CA ASP A 420 -26.35 16.43 -14.44
C ASP A 420 -26.24 14.93 -14.17
N SER A 421 -25.50 14.26 -15.06
CA SER A 421 -25.14 12.86 -14.89
C SER A 421 -24.35 12.64 -13.60
N MET A 422 -24.69 11.56 -12.88
CA MET A 422 -24.00 11.12 -11.68
C MET A 422 -23.16 9.88 -11.96
N LEU A 423 -22.04 9.70 -11.28
CA LEU A 423 -21.12 8.57 -11.40
C LEU A 423 -21.02 7.84 -10.06
N GLN A 424 -20.84 6.53 -10.10
CA GLN A 424 -20.57 5.68 -8.93
C GLN A 424 -19.75 4.45 -9.31
N VAL A 425 -18.86 4.01 -8.42
CA VAL A 425 -18.04 2.81 -8.61
C VAL A 425 -18.83 1.54 -8.27
N PHE A 426 -18.72 0.50 -9.11
CA PHE A 426 -19.40 -0.79 -8.92
C PHE A 426 -18.46 -2.00 -8.81
N GLY A 427 -17.17 -1.80 -9.02
CA GLY A 427 -16.19 -2.86 -8.82
C GLY A 427 -14.90 -2.61 -9.58
N THR A 428 -14.13 -3.67 -9.76
CA THR A 428 -12.85 -3.64 -10.47
C THR A 428 -12.87 -4.46 -11.76
N ALA A 429 -12.00 -4.08 -12.69
CA ALA A 429 -11.76 -4.75 -13.96
C ALA A 429 -10.26 -4.82 -14.27
N LEU A 430 -9.87 -5.76 -15.12
CA LEU A 430 -8.51 -5.96 -15.60
C LEU A 430 -8.55 -6.16 -17.11
N VAL A 431 -7.69 -5.45 -17.83
CA VAL A 431 -7.47 -5.72 -19.26
C VAL A 431 -6.55 -6.92 -19.45
N THR A 432 -6.58 -7.52 -20.64
CA THR A 432 -5.79 -8.72 -20.98
C THR A 432 -4.32 -8.65 -20.53
N ASP A 433 -3.63 -7.54 -20.79
CA ASP A 433 -2.20 -7.41 -20.47
C ASP A 433 -1.92 -7.46 -18.95
N ASP A 434 -2.84 -6.91 -18.15
CA ASP A 434 -2.73 -6.91 -16.68
C ASP A 434 -3.03 -8.30 -16.10
N VAL A 435 -3.93 -9.07 -16.74
CA VAL A 435 -4.20 -10.47 -16.37
C VAL A 435 -2.98 -11.35 -16.64
N VAL A 436 -2.30 -11.11 -17.76
CA VAL A 436 -1.11 -11.87 -18.18
C VAL A 436 0.11 -11.52 -17.33
N GLY A 437 0.08 -10.40 -16.62
CA GLY A 437 1.18 -9.93 -15.79
C GLY A 437 2.30 -9.25 -16.59
N THR A 438 1.98 -8.76 -17.79
CA THR A 438 2.91 -7.98 -18.60
C THR A 438 3.22 -6.68 -17.84
N GLN A 439 4.44 -6.54 -17.31
CA GLN A 439 4.88 -5.29 -16.68
C GLN A 439 5.21 -4.29 -17.78
N GLU A 440 4.20 -3.59 -18.27
CA GLU A 440 4.44 -2.35 -19.01
C GLU A 440 4.74 -1.23 -18.03
N ASP A 441 5.69 -0.36 -18.38
CA ASP A 441 5.94 0.85 -17.63
C ASP A 441 4.64 1.69 -17.60
N THR A 442 4.14 1.97 -16.40
CA THR A 442 2.92 2.75 -16.18
C THR A 442 2.97 4.12 -16.86
N VAL A 443 4.17 4.69 -17.04
CA VAL A 443 4.37 5.96 -17.74
C VAL A 443 4.18 5.81 -19.25
N GLU A 444 4.69 4.72 -19.83
CA GLU A 444 4.49 4.40 -21.25
C GLU A 444 3.02 4.07 -21.55
N ARG A 445 2.32 3.41 -20.62
CA ARG A 445 0.87 3.16 -20.70
C ARG A 445 0.05 4.45 -20.79
N CYS A 446 0.47 5.54 -20.14
CA CYS A 446 -0.16 6.86 -20.26
C CYS A 446 0.15 7.54 -21.61
N ARG A 447 1.39 7.39 -22.12
CA ARG A 447 1.86 8.04 -23.36
C ARG A 447 1.29 7.42 -24.63
N LEU A 448 1.07 6.11 -24.65
CA LEU A 448 0.64 5.35 -25.82
C LEU A 448 -0.84 5.53 -26.20
N GLY A 449 -1.66 6.14 -25.34
CA GLY A 449 -3.09 5.84 -25.31
C GLY A 449 -4.07 6.84 -25.90
N GLY A 450 -3.72 8.13 -26.03
CA GLY A 450 -4.69 9.17 -26.40
C GLY A 450 -5.99 9.13 -25.58
N TYR A 451 -5.93 8.62 -24.34
CA TYR A 451 -7.11 8.36 -23.52
C TYR A 451 -7.71 9.67 -23.01
N GLU A 452 -9.04 9.73 -22.94
CA GLU A 452 -9.72 10.83 -22.25
C GLU A 452 -9.51 10.72 -20.73
N GLU A 453 -9.27 11.87 -20.10
CA GLU A 453 -9.00 11.97 -18.66
C GLU A 453 -10.30 12.29 -17.89
N THR A 454 -10.44 11.72 -16.70
CA THR A 454 -11.56 11.97 -15.81
C THR A 454 -11.12 12.00 -14.35
N MET A 455 -11.96 12.54 -13.47
CA MET A 455 -11.73 12.55 -12.03
C MET A 455 -12.69 11.59 -11.33
N LEU A 456 -12.14 10.60 -10.65
CA LEU A 456 -12.87 9.64 -9.84
C LEU A 456 -12.85 10.06 -8.36
N LYS A 457 -13.94 9.77 -7.65
CA LYS A 457 -13.98 9.83 -6.19
C LYS A 457 -14.02 8.42 -5.63
N LEU A 458 -12.93 8.01 -4.97
CA LEU A 458 -12.77 6.67 -4.41
C LEU A 458 -12.81 6.73 -2.89
N ASP A 459 -13.45 5.74 -2.26
CA ASP A 459 -13.34 5.52 -0.81
C ASP A 459 -12.11 4.65 -0.48
N PRO A 460 -11.60 4.67 0.78
CA PRO A 460 -10.46 3.86 1.19
C PRO A 460 -10.60 2.40 0.80
N ARG A 461 -11.79 1.80 0.99
CA ARG A 461 -11.96 0.37 0.73
C ARG A 461 -11.85 0.07 -0.77
N THR A 462 -12.36 0.94 -1.63
CA THR A 462 -12.13 0.80 -3.09
C THR A 462 -10.64 0.91 -3.41
N ILE A 463 -9.91 1.88 -2.85
CA ILE A 463 -8.46 2.02 -3.03
C ILE A 463 -7.74 0.73 -2.59
N PHE A 464 -8.12 0.18 -1.45
CA PHE A 464 -7.55 -1.05 -0.93
C PHE A 464 -7.63 -2.23 -1.91
N THR A 465 -8.77 -2.37 -2.61
CA THR A 465 -8.94 -3.40 -3.64
C THR A 465 -8.06 -3.16 -4.85
N LEU A 466 -7.83 -1.91 -5.24
CA LEU A 466 -6.95 -1.57 -6.37
C LEU A 466 -5.48 -1.91 -6.10
N LEU A 467 -5.03 -1.75 -4.85
CA LEU A 467 -3.66 -2.00 -4.39
C LEU A 467 -3.28 -3.48 -4.23
N SER A 468 -4.05 -4.42 -4.76
CA SER A 468 -3.86 -5.87 -4.50
C SER A 468 -3.19 -6.64 -5.64
#